data_AF-A0A2T7FDC6-F1
#
_entry.id   AF-A0A2T7FDC6-F1
#
_cell.length_a   1.000
_cell.length_b   1.000
_cell.length_c   1.000
_cell.angle_alpha   90.00
_cell.angle_beta   90.00
_cell.angle_gamma   90.00
#
_symmetry.space_group_name_H-M   'P 1'
#
loop_
_entity.id
_entity.type
_entity.pdbx_description
1 polymer ?
#
loop_
_entity_poly.entity_id
_entity_poly.type
_entity_poly.pdbx_seq_one_letter_code
_entity_poly.pdbx_strand_id
1 'polypeptide(L)'
;MDSSPTSAAAAASAPMAASAPPLDDCLRLLRGERDEQKLAGLLVAANVCRAGDADAVRKVYDAVGPRFLRRLLNTGLGKVEGGKEEEREAYLRLALTVLAGLARAPEVAADEGVVSTVPLVAEVVSKSADPAITVECFELLSLIAIASEDGAYKFCEPGVIDMIYLQISSLPDGSKCIELAINLMQLLVHKLKVDNMSEEKLQGMTSMVTCLARLFAVLHTAVKFDALHMLTALLSQKESPLHDLLRSMPASIWESHIRVGITAILQNRVVSSEKLHALLLAECMMSILGEDWLSEDCKIQDTQNMLPVDKFVLLVLESARIEVAVLLNELAYLKYESSNTSQTDEAISQKQRNLAILFSLIERIIKMISNASSSEGAPSQTIRESTIMQAITGLNETISLVLDFLQDAKDHGQRKGDDLLAAARIVGSYLAEAPYACKEKTRNLLEFIFSIEGQDESRPFYSICFMLPMISQITMEADGCRTLASFGGYKAVIDCLVKMTEQDGIDNGSMFLACDTIINFMSNRKSVHIPVDSCFIRLLKALVTWAASKIGTNIITGTRQTSQIISFVGSYRLSIKKLMCFDHCLF
;
A
#
# COMPACT_ATOMS: atom_id res chain seq x y z
N MET A 1 -10.95 56.16 76.31
CA MET A 1 -10.27 54.91 75.92
C MET A 1 -10.37 54.81 74.41
N ASP A 2 -9.35 54.86 73.60
CA ASP A 2 -8.04 55.49 73.63
C ASP A 2 -7.54 55.35 72.18
N SER A 3 -6.65 56.25 71.76
CA SER A 3 -5.73 56.15 70.62
C SER A 3 -6.28 56.06 69.17
N SER A 4 -6.19 57.20 68.49
CA SER A 4 -5.74 57.36 67.08
C SER A 4 -4.21 57.09 66.94
N PRO A 5 -3.51 57.17 65.78
CA PRO A 5 -3.91 57.45 64.37
C PRO A 5 -3.15 56.58 63.29
N THR A 6 -3.25 57.02 62.02
CA THR A 6 -2.29 56.88 60.90
C THR A 6 -2.41 55.68 59.94
N SER A 7 -2.97 55.94 58.76
CA SER A 7 -2.60 55.26 57.51
C SER A 7 -2.45 56.35 56.44
N ALA A 8 -1.19 56.70 56.17
CA ALA A 8 -0.78 57.55 55.07
C ALA A 8 -0.75 56.73 53.78
N ALA A 9 -1.17 57.37 52.69
CA ALA A 9 -1.04 56.86 51.34
C ALA A 9 0.42 56.53 51.01
N ALA A 10 0.67 55.30 50.57
CA ALA A 10 1.84 54.94 49.80
C ALA A 10 1.34 54.22 48.54
N ALA A 11 1.41 54.93 47.42
CA ALA A 11 1.15 54.40 46.09
C ALA A 11 2.13 53.27 45.81
N ALA A 12 1.63 52.03 45.82
CA ALA A 12 2.37 50.88 45.31
C ALA A 12 2.37 50.97 43.78
N SER A 13 3.55 51.26 43.23
CA SER A 13 3.86 51.21 41.81
C SER A 13 3.47 49.86 41.22
N ALA A 14 2.49 49.87 40.31
CA ALA A 14 2.23 48.77 39.40
C ALA A 14 3.50 48.49 38.55
N PRO A 15 3.78 47.22 38.20
CA PRO A 15 4.88 46.93 37.29
C PRO A 15 4.54 47.54 35.93
N MET A 16 5.38 48.47 35.45
CA MET A 16 5.29 48.99 34.10
C MET A 16 5.37 47.82 33.12
N ALA A 17 4.26 47.55 32.44
CA ALA A 17 4.30 46.86 31.16
C ALA A 17 5.14 47.73 30.22
N ALA A 18 6.39 47.37 29.99
CA ALA A 18 7.22 48.02 29.00
C ALA A 18 6.50 47.89 27.64
N SER A 19 6.00 49.02 27.12
CA SER A 19 5.42 49.10 25.80
C SER A 19 6.43 48.56 24.79
N ALA A 20 6.07 47.53 24.04
CA ALA A 20 6.90 47.01 22.96
C ALA A 20 7.33 48.19 22.04
N PRO A 21 8.60 48.23 21.58
CA PRO A 21 9.05 49.29 20.67
C PRO A 21 8.13 49.38 19.45
N PRO A 22 7.88 50.59 18.90
CA PRO A 22 7.10 50.74 17.68
C PRO A 22 7.69 49.87 16.57
N LEU A 23 6.85 49.17 15.82
CA LEU A 23 7.26 48.32 14.69
C LEU A 23 8.22 49.05 13.74
N ASP A 24 8.00 50.35 13.52
CA ASP A 24 8.83 51.20 12.66
C ASP A 24 10.28 51.33 13.14
N ASP A 25 10.52 51.38 14.45
CA ASP A 25 11.88 51.46 15.00
C ASP A 25 12.61 50.12 14.88
N CYS A 26 11.88 49.01 15.00
CA CYS A 26 12.41 47.68 14.70
C CYS A 26 12.81 47.57 13.22
N LEU A 27 11.94 47.99 12.30
CA LEU A 27 12.22 47.97 10.86
C LEU A 27 13.43 48.83 10.47
N ARG A 28 13.61 49.98 11.12
CA ARG A 28 14.80 50.84 10.91
C ARG A 28 16.10 50.14 11.31
N LEU A 29 16.11 49.44 12.45
CA LEU A 29 17.27 48.69 12.93
C LEU A 29 17.60 47.51 11.99
N LEU A 30 16.57 46.79 11.55
CA LEU A 30 16.71 45.63 10.66
C LEU A 30 17.25 45.99 9.26
N ARG A 31 16.90 47.19 8.77
CA ARG A 31 17.42 47.74 7.51
C ARG A 31 18.82 48.37 7.64
N GLY A 32 19.40 48.41 8.84
CA GLY A 32 20.74 48.95 9.07
C GLY A 32 21.83 48.16 8.33
N GLU A 33 22.94 48.82 7.99
CA GLU A 33 24.03 48.18 7.23
C GLU A 33 24.93 47.29 8.10
N ARG A 34 24.99 47.56 9.40
CA ARG A 34 25.84 46.81 10.35
C ARG A 34 25.11 45.62 10.94
N ASP A 35 25.80 44.49 11.05
CA ASP A 35 25.26 43.26 11.66
C ASP A 35 24.82 43.49 13.12
N GLU A 36 25.50 44.36 13.86
CA GLU A 36 25.12 44.77 15.23
C GLU A 36 23.72 45.43 15.30
N GLN A 37 23.40 46.27 14.32
CA GLN A 37 22.11 46.95 14.23
C GLN A 37 21.01 45.95 13.88
N LYS A 38 21.30 45.03 12.96
CA LYS A 38 20.37 43.95 12.59
C LYS A 38 20.12 42.99 13.75
N LEU A 39 21.14 42.61 14.51
CA LEU A 39 21.01 41.77 15.70
C LEU A 39 20.16 42.45 16.78
N ALA A 40 20.38 43.74 17.05
CA ALA A 40 19.55 44.50 17.97
C ALA A 40 18.08 44.56 17.49
N GLY A 41 17.86 44.77 16.18
CA GLY A 41 16.54 44.72 15.58
C GLY A 41 15.86 43.36 15.69
N LEU A 42 16.61 42.25 15.55
CA LEU A 42 16.10 40.88 15.66
C LEU A 42 15.60 40.54 17.08
N LEU A 43 16.29 41.01 18.12
CA LEU A 43 15.84 40.83 19.50
C LEU A 43 14.48 41.49 19.76
N VAL A 44 14.23 42.64 19.11
CA VAL A 44 12.92 43.31 19.14
C VAL A 44 11.89 42.57 18.28
N ALA A 45 12.30 42.09 17.10
CA ALA A 45 11.46 41.33 16.18
C ALA A 45 10.89 40.04 16.80
N ALA A 46 11.65 39.37 17.68
CA ALA A 46 11.19 38.18 18.39
C ALA A 46 9.95 38.44 19.28
N ASN A 47 9.74 39.69 19.74
CA ASN A 47 8.51 40.09 20.45
C ASN A 47 7.35 40.32 19.48
N VAL A 48 7.63 40.92 18.31
CA VAL A 48 6.62 41.14 17.25
C VAL A 48 6.07 39.80 16.73
N CYS A 49 6.94 38.82 16.50
CA CYS A 49 6.53 37.48 16.07
C CYS A 49 5.67 36.75 17.11
N ARG A 50 5.85 37.06 18.40
CA ARG A 50 5.01 36.51 19.48
C ARG A 50 3.60 37.12 19.53
N ALA A 51 3.42 38.34 19.01
CA ALA A 51 2.12 39.01 18.99
C ALA A 51 1.16 38.47 17.91
N GLY A 52 1.67 37.73 16.91
CA GLY A 52 0.86 36.98 15.95
C GLY A 52 0.29 37.80 14.77
N ASP A 53 0.71 39.05 14.58
CA ASP A 53 0.33 39.86 13.42
C ASP A 53 1.12 39.43 12.16
N ALA A 54 0.44 38.76 11.23
CA ALA A 54 1.05 38.22 10.01
C ALA A 54 1.64 39.32 9.11
N ASP A 55 0.99 40.48 8.99
CA ASP A 55 1.46 41.60 8.17
C ASP A 55 2.73 42.22 8.76
N ALA A 56 2.78 42.35 10.09
CA ALA A 56 3.97 42.83 10.79
C ALA A 56 5.14 41.83 10.64
N VAL A 57 4.87 40.52 10.78
CA VAL A 57 5.86 39.46 10.58
C VAL A 57 6.43 39.48 9.16
N ARG A 58 5.59 39.66 8.14
CA ARG A 58 6.04 39.79 6.75
C ARG A 58 6.96 40.99 6.56
N LYS A 59 6.57 42.16 7.06
CA LYS A 59 7.40 43.39 6.99
C LYS A 59 8.76 43.21 7.67
N VAL A 60 8.79 42.51 8.81
CA VAL A 60 10.03 42.17 9.51
C VAL A 60 10.91 41.25 8.66
N TYR A 61 10.33 40.18 8.08
CA TYR A 61 11.07 39.28 7.20
C TYR A 61 11.70 40.02 6.01
N ASP A 62 10.92 40.86 5.33
CA ASP A 62 11.38 41.67 4.20
C ASP A 62 12.51 42.65 4.60
N ALA A 63 12.45 43.19 5.82
CA ALA A 63 13.48 44.10 6.35
C ALA A 63 14.79 43.38 6.73
N VAL A 64 14.72 42.16 7.26
CA VAL A 64 15.90 41.35 7.62
C VAL A 64 16.59 40.83 6.36
N GLY A 65 15.80 40.25 5.45
CA GLY A 65 16.25 39.56 4.25
C GLY A 65 16.78 38.14 4.50
N PRO A 66 16.46 37.17 3.64
CA PRO A 66 16.81 35.75 3.83
C PRO A 66 18.31 35.47 3.89
N ARG A 67 19.11 36.28 3.17
CA ARG A 67 20.58 36.13 3.15
C ARG A 67 21.20 36.36 4.53
N PHE A 68 20.65 37.29 5.31
CA PHE A 68 21.17 37.57 6.65
C PHE A 68 20.86 36.41 7.61
N LEU A 69 19.63 35.88 7.60
CA LEU A 69 19.24 34.73 8.41
C LEU A 69 20.08 33.48 8.08
N ARG A 70 20.31 33.22 6.79
CA ARG A 70 21.17 32.10 6.36
C ARG A 70 22.62 32.27 6.80
N ARG A 71 23.17 33.49 6.74
CA ARG A 71 24.52 33.79 7.28
C ARG A 71 24.57 33.52 8.78
N LEU A 72 23.56 33.96 9.53
CA LEU A 72 23.48 33.78 10.97
C LEU A 72 23.45 32.29 11.36
N LEU A 73 22.63 31.48 10.67
CA LEU A 73 22.63 30.01 10.82
C LEU A 73 23.99 29.39 10.53
N ASN A 74 24.65 29.77 9.44
CA ASN A 74 25.96 29.24 9.07
C ASN A 74 27.06 29.61 10.07
N THR A 75 27.01 30.81 10.64
CA THR A 75 27.90 31.22 11.75
C THR A 75 27.67 30.34 12.98
N GLY A 76 26.41 30.08 13.33
CA GLY A 76 26.05 29.18 14.44
C GLY A 76 26.52 27.74 14.22
N LEU A 77 26.44 27.23 12.99
CA LEU A 77 26.94 25.91 12.60
C LEU A 77 28.47 25.82 12.49
N GLY A 78 29.20 26.93 12.71
CA GLY A 78 30.66 26.96 12.57
C GLY A 78 31.17 26.80 11.13
N LYS A 79 30.29 27.02 10.13
CA LYS A 79 30.66 27.00 8.70
C LYS A 79 31.39 28.28 8.26
N VAL A 80 31.47 29.26 9.14
CA VAL A 80 32.20 30.52 8.94
C VAL A 80 33.36 30.58 9.94
N GLU A 81 34.54 30.99 9.50
CA GLU A 81 35.73 31.10 10.35
C GLU A 81 35.57 32.22 11.40
N GLY A 82 35.99 31.93 12.63
CA GLY A 82 35.94 32.87 13.77
C GLY A 82 34.86 32.56 14.82
N GLY A 83 35.03 33.12 16.02
CA GLY A 83 34.09 33.02 17.16
C GLY A 83 34.37 31.87 18.12
N LYS A 84 34.17 32.12 19.42
CA LYS A 84 34.18 31.07 20.46
C LYS A 84 32.93 30.19 20.33
N GLU A 85 33.00 28.95 20.81
CA GLU A 85 31.89 27.99 20.74
C GLU A 85 30.60 28.52 21.38
N GLU A 86 30.71 29.19 22.54
CA GLU A 86 29.58 29.82 23.24
C GLU A 86 28.89 30.93 22.42
N GLU A 87 29.65 31.71 21.64
CA GLU A 87 29.12 32.76 20.79
C GLU A 87 28.38 32.16 19.59
N ARG A 88 28.89 31.06 19.04
CA ARG A 88 28.24 30.34 17.93
C ARG A 88 26.89 29.77 18.34
N GLU A 89 26.81 29.15 19.51
CA GLU A 89 25.56 28.62 20.07
C GLU A 89 24.51 29.73 20.28
N ALA A 90 24.92 30.90 20.76
CA ALA A 90 24.03 32.05 20.93
C ALA A 90 23.48 32.56 19.59
N TYR A 91 24.32 32.63 18.55
CA TYR A 91 23.87 32.98 17.20
C TYR A 91 22.93 31.93 16.61
N LEU A 92 23.21 30.64 16.85
CA LEU A 92 22.37 29.55 16.39
C LEU A 92 20.97 29.61 17.00
N ARG A 93 20.87 29.72 18.34
CA ARG A 93 19.59 29.87 19.03
C ARG A 93 18.83 31.09 18.54
N LEU A 94 19.49 32.25 18.43
CA LEU A 94 18.84 33.46 17.92
C LEU A 94 18.29 33.27 16.50
N ALA A 95 19.08 32.66 15.61
CA ALA A 95 18.66 32.41 14.24
C ALA A 95 17.43 31.51 14.17
N LEU A 96 17.42 30.40 14.93
CA LEU A 96 16.33 29.44 14.95
C LEU A 96 15.06 30.02 15.56
N THR A 97 15.17 30.69 16.71
CA THR A 97 14.00 31.30 17.37
C THR A 97 13.37 32.38 16.49
N VAL A 98 14.19 33.20 15.81
CA VAL A 98 13.70 34.20 14.84
C VAL A 98 13.05 33.51 13.65
N LEU A 99 13.70 32.51 13.04
CA LEU A 99 13.15 31.80 11.89
C LEU A 99 11.84 31.10 12.23
N ALA A 100 11.77 30.39 13.36
CA ALA A 100 10.57 29.75 13.86
C ALA A 100 9.45 30.76 14.13
N GLY A 101 9.79 31.93 14.70
CA GLY A 101 8.84 33.02 14.90
C GLY A 101 8.29 33.58 13.58
N LEU A 102 9.16 33.79 12.59
CA LEU A 102 8.79 34.32 11.28
C LEU A 102 7.97 33.30 10.46
N ALA A 103 8.34 32.02 10.52
CA ALA A 103 7.65 30.93 9.82
C ALA A 103 6.23 30.64 10.35
N ARG A 104 5.81 31.25 11.46
CA ARG A 104 4.40 31.20 11.89
C ARG A 104 3.47 31.91 10.91
N ALA A 105 3.98 32.85 10.10
CA ALA A 105 3.26 33.40 8.96
C ALA A 105 3.45 32.46 7.75
N PRO A 106 2.38 31.81 7.22
CA PRO A 106 2.51 30.83 6.14
C PRO A 106 3.22 31.38 4.88
N GLU A 107 2.98 32.64 4.54
CA GLU A 107 3.63 33.32 3.40
C GLU A 107 5.15 33.44 3.56
N VAL A 108 5.63 33.58 4.80
CA VAL A 108 7.08 33.62 5.09
C VAL A 108 7.64 32.20 5.13
N ALA A 109 6.93 31.25 5.74
CA ALA A 109 7.35 29.84 5.74
C ALA A 109 7.46 29.24 4.32
N ALA A 110 6.62 29.72 3.38
CA ALA A 110 6.65 29.29 2.00
C ALA A 110 7.68 30.02 1.12
N ASP A 111 8.36 31.05 1.65
CA ASP A 111 9.37 31.81 0.92
C ASP A 111 10.61 30.95 0.62
N GLU A 112 11.15 31.06 -0.60
CA GLU A 112 12.31 30.28 -1.07
C GLU A 112 13.52 30.41 -0.13
N GLY A 113 13.70 31.60 0.45
CA GLY A 113 14.77 31.87 1.41
C GLY A 113 14.67 31.00 2.66
N VAL A 114 13.46 30.82 3.19
CA VAL A 114 13.19 29.99 4.38
C VAL A 114 13.19 28.51 4.02
N VAL A 115 12.56 28.12 2.91
CA VAL A 115 12.57 26.74 2.40
C VAL A 115 14.00 26.23 2.21
N SER A 116 14.91 27.07 1.70
CA SER A 116 16.32 26.71 1.51
C SER A 116 17.10 26.44 2.81
N THR A 117 16.52 26.73 3.97
CA THR A 117 17.14 26.46 5.28
C THR A 117 16.89 25.04 5.79
N VAL A 118 15.93 24.29 5.22
CA VAL A 118 15.56 22.95 5.69
C VAL A 118 16.77 22.01 5.88
N PRO A 119 17.71 21.87 4.93
CA PRO A 119 18.88 21.00 5.13
C PRO A 119 19.81 21.48 6.25
N LEU A 120 19.92 22.80 6.44
CA LEU A 120 20.75 23.38 7.51
C LEU A 120 20.12 23.09 8.88
N VAL A 121 18.79 23.23 9.00
CA VAL A 121 18.05 22.93 10.23
C VAL A 121 18.12 21.43 10.54
N ALA A 122 18.02 20.56 9.54
CA ALA A 122 18.21 19.12 9.73
C ALA A 122 19.63 18.77 10.24
N GLU A 123 20.66 19.46 9.75
CA GLU A 123 22.03 19.31 10.26
C GLU A 123 22.14 19.74 11.72
N VAL A 124 21.48 20.83 12.12
CA VAL A 124 21.42 21.27 13.52
C VAL A 124 20.79 20.18 14.38
N VAL A 125 19.63 19.66 13.99
CA VAL A 125 18.94 18.61 14.75
C VAL A 125 19.82 17.37 14.91
N SER A 126 20.53 16.98 13.85
CA SER A 126 21.41 15.80 13.89
C SER A 126 22.60 15.93 14.84
N LYS A 127 23.02 17.17 15.15
CA LYS A 127 24.19 17.47 16.00
C LYS A 127 23.83 17.97 17.40
N SER A 128 22.63 18.51 17.58
CA SER A 128 22.22 19.12 18.84
C SER A 128 21.95 18.06 19.91
N ALA A 129 22.55 18.25 21.09
CA ALA A 129 22.18 17.53 22.30
C ALA A 129 21.13 18.29 23.14
N ASP A 130 20.80 19.53 22.77
CA ASP A 130 19.83 20.37 23.48
C ASP A 130 18.40 20.09 22.98
N PRO A 131 17.53 19.50 23.82
CA PRO A 131 16.15 19.21 23.44
C PRO A 131 15.34 20.46 23.09
N ALA A 132 15.63 21.62 23.69
CA ALA A 132 14.88 22.85 23.41
C ALA A 132 15.12 23.33 21.98
N ILE A 133 16.38 23.27 21.51
CA ILE A 133 16.75 23.58 20.12
C ILE A 133 16.09 22.58 19.18
N THR A 134 16.13 21.29 19.50
CA THR A 134 15.52 20.25 18.67
C THR A 134 14.01 20.43 18.52
N VAL A 135 13.31 20.81 19.59
CA VAL A 135 11.87 21.14 19.55
C VAL A 135 11.61 22.32 18.62
N GLU A 136 12.34 23.43 18.77
CA GLU A 136 12.17 24.61 17.90
C GLU A 136 12.44 24.27 16.42
N CYS A 137 13.46 23.46 16.15
CA CYS A 137 13.77 22.99 14.81
C CYS A 137 12.62 22.17 14.20
N PHE A 138 12.06 21.20 14.93
CA PHE A 138 10.94 20.41 14.41
C PHE A 138 9.67 21.24 14.19
N GLU A 139 9.39 22.20 15.06
CA GLU A 139 8.28 23.15 14.88
C GLU A 139 8.49 23.98 13.60
N LEU A 140 9.69 24.54 13.38
CA LEU A 140 10.05 25.27 12.16
C LEU A 140 9.91 24.40 10.90
N LEU A 141 10.48 23.19 10.93
CA LEU A 141 10.42 22.23 9.83
C LEU A 141 8.98 21.85 9.47
N SER A 142 8.12 21.67 10.49
CA SER A 142 6.70 21.39 10.30
C SER A 142 5.98 22.58 9.66
N LEU A 143 6.23 23.81 10.12
CA LEU A 143 5.65 25.02 9.54
C LEU A 143 6.02 25.17 8.05
N ILE A 144 7.28 24.93 7.70
CA ILE A 144 7.75 24.97 6.31
C ILE A 144 7.06 23.89 5.46
N ALA A 145 7.01 22.65 5.94
CA ALA A 145 6.37 21.55 5.23
C ALA A 145 4.85 21.77 5.04
N ILE A 146 4.16 22.36 6.03
CA ILE A 146 2.74 22.72 5.92
C ILE A 146 2.55 23.82 4.85
N ALA A 147 3.36 24.88 4.91
CA ALA A 147 3.16 26.07 4.08
C ALA A 147 3.59 25.88 2.61
N SER A 148 4.57 25.02 2.32
CA SER A 148 5.14 24.88 0.97
C SER A 148 5.29 23.43 0.53
N GLU A 149 4.89 23.15 -0.71
CA GLU A 149 5.21 21.85 -1.35
C GLU A 149 6.71 21.70 -1.59
N ASP A 150 7.39 22.75 -2.08
CA ASP A 150 8.85 22.72 -2.24
C ASP A 150 9.55 22.52 -0.89
N GLY A 151 9.01 23.13 0.17
CA GLY A 151 9.41 22.89 1.56
C GLY A 151 9.33 21.42 1.97
N ALA A 152 8.23 20.73 1.64
CA ALA A 152 8.11 19.29 1.87
C ALA A 152 9.09 18.48 0.99
N TYR A 153 9.30 18.88 -0.26
CA TYR A 153 10.25 18.21 -1.16
C TYR A 153 11.71 18.35 -0.73
N LYS A 154 12.08 19.36 0.07
CA LYS A 154 13.43 19.45 0.65
C LYS A 154 13.79 18.28 1.56
N PHE A 155 12.79 17.56 2.09
CA PHE A 155 13.04 16.34 2.86
C PHE A 155 13.45 15.15 2.01
N CYS A 156 13.27 15.22 0.69
CA CYS A 156 13.78 14.24 -0.25
C CYS A 156 15.26 14.47 -0.60
N GLU A 157 15.88 15.57 -0.14
CA GLU A 157 17.32 15.76 -0.33
C GLU A 157 18.12 14.76 0.54
N PRO A 158 19.27 14.26 0.06
CA PRO A 158 20.05 13.26 0.77
C PRO A 158 20.40 13.70 2.21
N GLY A 159 20.15 12.82 3.19
CA GLY A 159 20.48 13.05 4.60
C GLY A 159 19.44 13.85 5.41
N VAL A 160 18.47 14.51 4.77
CA VAL A 160 17.49 15.33 5.49
C VAL A 160 16.50 14.47 6.27
N ILE A 161 16.00 13.38 5.66
CA ILE A 161 15.06 12.47 6.33
C ILE A 161 15.73 11.59 7.38
N ASP A 162 17.03 11.27 7.19
CA ASP A 162 17.80 10.44 8.11
C ASP A 162 17.94 11.09 9.50
N MET A 163 17.89 12.41 9.56
CA MET A 163 17.83 13.17 10.81
C MET A 163 16.66 12.71 11.69
N ILE A 164 15.48 12.45 11.11
CA ILE A 164 14.30 12.04 11.86
C ILE A 164 14.53 10.68 12.51
N TYR A 165 15.11 9.73 11.75
CA TYR A 165 15.50 8.42 12.27
C TYR A 165 16.44 8.53 13.48
N LEU A 166 17.49 9.35 13.35
CA LEU A 166 18.50 9.53 14.39
C LEU A 166 17.88 10.06 15.68
N GLN A 167 16.93 11.01 15.58
CA GLN A 167 16.24 11.56 16.74
C GLN A 167 15.31 10.54 17.40
N ILE A 168 14.48 9.85 16.63
CA ILE A 168 13.55 8.84 17.17
C ILE A 168 14.31 7.70 17.85
N SER A 169 15.49 7.34 17.34
CA SER A 169 16.29 6.23 17.86
C SER A 169 17.15 6.58 19.09
N SER A 170 17.46 7.85 19.30
CA SER A 170 18.39 8.30 20.36
C SER A 170 17.70 8.85 21.60
N LEU A 171 16.48 9.36 21.45
CA LEU A 171 15.75 10.03 22.53
C LEU A 171 14.90 9.05 23.35
N PRO A 172 14.64 9.36 24.64
CA PRO A 172 13.77 8.55 25.47
C PRO A 172 12.31 8.61 25.00
N ASP A 173 11.61 7.49 25.14
CA ASP A 173 10.20 7.34 24.80
C ASP A 173 9.32 8.39 25.47
N GLY A 174 8.35 8.92 24.71
CA GLY A 174 7.40 9.93 25.20
C GLY A 174 7.94 11.36 25.26
N SER A 175 9.14 11.63 24.74
CA SER A 175 9.65 13.00 24.62
C SER A 175 8.89 13.80 23.56
N LYS A 176 8.70 15.12 23.80
CA LYS A 176 8.07 16.05 22.84
C LYS A 176 8.77 16.03 21.48
N CYS A 177 10.08 15.84 21.45
CA CYS A 177 10.86 15.75 20.21
C CYS A 177 10.43 14.54 19.36
N ILE A 178 10.21 13.37 19.97
CA ILE A 178 9.75 12.17 19.25
C ILE A 178 8.35 12.41 18.68
N GLU A 179 7.44 12.99 19.46
CA GLU A 179 6.08 13.32 19.01
C GLU A 179 6.12 14.24 17.78
N LEU A 180 6.89 15.33 17.86
CA LEU A 180 7.05 16.26 16.74
C LEU A 180 7.71 15.60 15.52
N ALA A 181 8.70 14.73 15.73
CA ALA A 181 9.37 14.00 14.66
C ALA A 181 8.42 13.04 13.92
N ILE A 182 7.56 12.32 14.67
CA ILE A 182 6.53 11.44 14.10
C ILE A 182 5.49 12.24 13.36
N ASN A 183 4.98 13.33 13.95
CA ASN A 183 4.00 14.21 13.30
C ASN A 183 4.53 14.80 11.99
N LEU A 184 5.81 15.20 11.97
CA LEU A 184 6.47 15.67 10.75
C LEU A 184 6.58 14.54 9.72
N MET A 185 7.00 13.33 10.11
CA MET A 185 7.07 12.20 9.20
C MET A 185 5.70 11.86 8.60
N GLN A 186 4.65 11.80 9.44
CA GLN A 186 3.28 11.58 8.99
C GLN A 186 2.81 12.67 8.02
N LEU A 187 3.08 13.95 8.32
CA LEU A 187 2.78 15.07 7.43
C LEU A 187 3.45 14.88 6.07
N LEU A 188 4.73 14.52 6.04
CA LEU A 188 5.47 14.31 4.80
C LEU A 188 4.89 13.16 3.98
N VAL A 189 4.56 12.03 4.60
CA VAL A 189 3.91 10.89 3.94
C VAL A 189 2.59 11.29 3.25
N HIS A 190 1.80 12.16 3.88
CA HIS A 190 0.53 12.64 3.31
C HIS A 190 0.70 13.72 2.24
N LYS A 191 1.74 14.56 2.35
CA LYS A 191 1.97 15.67 1.40
C LYS A 191 2.71 15.24 0.14
N LEU A 192 3.64 14.30 0.25
CA LEU A 192 4.50 13.89 -0.85
C LEU A 192 3.72 13.01 -1.83
N LYS A 193 3.37 13.59 -3.00
CA LYS A 193 2.64 12.88 -4.07
C LYS A 193 3.63 12.33 -5.10
N VAL A 194 3.61 11.01 -5.28
CA VAL A 194 4.58 10.31 -6.13
C VAL A 194 4.43 10.64 -7.62
N ASP A 195 3.19 10.87 -8.08
CA ASP A 195 2.83 10.94 -9.51
C ASP A 195 3.55 12.02 -10.33
N ASN A 196 4.09 13.07 -9.68
CA ASN A 196 4.73 14.21 -10.35
C ASN A 196 6.20 14.44 -9.92
N MET A 197 6.84 13.45 -9.29
CA MET A 197 8.19 13.64 -8.76
C MET A 197 9.28 13.45 -9.82
N SER A 198 10.36 14.23 -9.71
CA SER A 198 11.61 13.94 -10.41
C SER A 198 12.29 12.70 -9.83
N GLU A 199 13.15 12.06 -10.61
CA GLU A 199 13.91 10.88 -10.18
C GLU A 199 14.72 11.12 -8.88
N GLU A 200 15.33 12.30 -8.74
CA GLU A 200 16.05 12.70 -7.51
C GLU A 200 15.12 12.74 -6.28
N LYS A 201 13.89 13.24 -6.44
CA LYS A 201 12.92 13.32 -5.34
C LYS A 201 12.38 11.93 -4.97
N LEU A 202 12.19 11.07 -5.97
CA LEU A 202 11.85 9.65 -5.75
C LEU A 202 12.95 8.92 -4.97
N GLN A 203 14.22 9.21 -5.24
CA GLN A 203 15.33 8.67 -4.46
C GLN A 203 15.28 9.13 -2.99
N GLY A 204 14.84 10.35 -2.71
CA GLY A 204 14.57 10.78 -1.34
C GLY A 204 13.45 10.00 -0.65
N MET A 205 12.40 9.62 -1.40
CA MET A 205 11.32 8.80 -0.86
C MET A 205 11.78 7.37 -0.53
N THR A 206 12.71 6.79 -1.28
CA THR A 206 13.25 5.46 -0.92
C THR A 206 14.07 5.52 0.37
N SER A 207 14.76 6.62 0.65
CA SER A 207 15.38 6.87 1.95
C SER A 207 14.34 6.95 3.08
N MET A 208 13.19 7.58 2.83
CA MET A 208 12.08 7.61 3.80
C MET A 208 11.54 6.21 4.10
N VAL A 209 11.31 5.39 3.06
CA VAL A 209 10.89 3.98 3.22
C VAL A 209 11.93 3.20 4.02
N THR A 210 13.22 3.38 3.74
CA THR A 210 14.32 2.70 4.45
C THR A 210 14.38 3.10 5.93
N CYS A 211 14.21 4.40 6.21
CA CYS A 211 14.12 4.95 7.56
C CYS A 211 12.94 4.34 8.33
N LEU A 212 11.73 4.38 7.75
CA LEU A 212 10.53 3.83 8.37
C LEU A 212 10.62 2.32 8.59
N ALA A 213 11.17 1.57 7.62
CA ALA A 213 11.41 0.14 7.76
C ALA A 213 12.30 -0.15 8.97
N ARG A 214 13.38 0.61 9.14
CA ARG A 214 14.30 0.47 10.27
C ARG A 214 13.63 0.78 11.61
N LEU A 215 12.85 1.87 11.70
CA LEU A 215 12.05 2.19 12.89
C LEU A 215 11.07 1.06 13.21
N PHE A 216 10.38 0.54 12.20
CA PHE A 216 9.42 -0.55 12.35
C PHE A 216 10.09 -1.85 12.84
N ALA A 217 11.32 -2.13 12.41
CA ALA A 217 12.07 -3.29 12.88
C ALA A 217 12.54 -3.17 14.34
N VAL A 218 13.13 -2.02 14.69
CA VAL A 218 13.89 -1.85 15.95
C VAL A 218 13.00 -1.42 17.12
N LEU A 219 11.95 -0.64 16.87
CA LEU A 219 11.14 -0.09 17.95
C LEU A 219 10.14 -1.11 18.51
N HIS A 220 9.86 -0.97 19.81
CA HIS A 220 8.89 -1.75 20.57
C HIS A 220 7.80 -0.88 21.23
N THR A 221 7.70 0.39 20.81
CA THR A 221 6.82 1.42 21.37
C THR A 221 5.64 1.70 20.44
N ALA A 222 4.75 2.62 20.81
CA ALA A 222 3.63 3.04 19.95
C ALA A 222 4.09 3.51 18.55
N VAL A 223 5.28 4.10 18.48
CA VAL A 223 5.93 4.57 17.25
C VAL A 223 6.12 3.46 16.22
N LYS A 224 6.22 2.20 16.67
CA LYS A 224 6.26 1.04 15.76
C LYS A 224 4.99 0.93 14.92
N PHE A 225 3.83 1.19 15.52
CA PHE A 225 2.54 1.16 14.82
C PHE A 225 2.42 2.38 13.89
N ASP A 226 2.89 3.56 14.31
CA ASP A 226 2.95 4.72 13.41
C ASP A 226 3.81 4.43 12.16
N ALA A 227 4.98 3.78 12.35
CA ALA A 227 5.83 3.36 11.25
C ALA A 227 5.15 2.32 10.34
N LEU A 228 4.42 1.35 10.91
CA LEU A 228 3.61 0.38 10.16
C LEU A 228 2.58 1.10 9.28
N HIS A 229 1.80 2.02 9.86
CA HIS A 229 0.74 2.74 9.15
C HIS A 229 1.32 3.62 8.03
N MET A 230 2.42 4.33 8.30
CA MET A 230 3.11 5.14 7.29
C MET A 230 3.70 4.31 6.14
N LEU A 231 4.30 3.15 6.44
CA LEU A 231 4.80 2.23 5.41
C LEU A 231 3.66 1.71 4.53
N THR A 232 2.56 1.26 5.14
CA THR A 232 1.39 0.78 4.39
C THR A 232 0.80 1.88 3.52
N ALA A 233 0.73 3.12 4.01
CA ALA A 233 0.25 4.27 3.23
C ALA A 233 1.14 4.56 2.01
N LEU A 234 2.46 4.52 2.17
CA LEU A 234 3.41 4.76 1.07
C LEU A 234 3.41 3.62 0.04
N LEU A 235 3.33 2.36 0.48
CA LEU A 235 3.56 1.20 -0.37
C LEU A 235 2.29 0.65 -1.03
N SER A 236 1.10 0.96 -0.50
CA SER A 236 -0.19 0.47 -1.03
C SER A 236 -0.63 1.09 -2.36
N GLN A 237 0.09 2.10 -2.86
CA GLN A 237 -0.22 2.72 -4.16
C GLN A 237 0.17 1.78 -5.30
N LYS A 238 -0.81 1.31 -6.05
CA LYS A 238 -0.60 0.37 -7.16
C LYS A 238 0.15 1.05 -8.32
N GLU A 239 1.17 0.39 -8.86
CA GLU A 239 1.91 0.81 -10.07
C GLU A 239 2.55 2.21 -9.93
N SER A 240 3.19 2.44 -8.79
CA SER A 240 3.88 3.70 -8.48
C SER A 240 5.31 3.72 -9.05
N PRO A 241 5.82 4.86 -9.58
CA PRO A 241 7.24 5.04 -9.92
C PRO A 241 8.19 4.72 -8.75
N LEU A 242 7.71 4.88 -7.51
CA LEU A 242 8.44 4.50 -6.31
C LEU A 242 8.72 2.99 -6.27
N HIS A 243 7.78 2.16 -6.74
CA HIS A 243 7.96 0.71 -6.75
C HIS A 243 9.08 0.27 -7.69
N ASP A 244 9.18 0.89 -8.88
CA ASP A 244 10.25 0.59 -9.83
C ASP A 244 11.63 0.92 -9.23
N LEU A 245 11.73 2.07 -8.55
CA LEU A 245 12.96 2.47 -7.89
C LEU A 245 13.30 1.53 -6.72
N LEU A 246 12.32 1.16 -5.89
CA LEU A 246 12.50 0.20 -4.78
C LEU A 246 12.98 -1.17 -5.28
N ARG A 247 12.43 -1.69 -6.39
CA ARG A 247 12.87 -2.95 -7.00
C ARG A 247 14.31 -2.89 -7.53
N SER A 248 14.74 -1.72 -7.99
CA SER A 248 16.09 -1.52 -8.51
C SER A 248 17.15 -1.36 -7.41
N MET A 249 16.73 -1.20 -6.15
CA MET A 249 17.66 -1.06 -5.04
C MET A 249 18.45 -2.37 -4.85
N PRO A 250 19.78 -2.30 -4.69
CA PRO A 250 20.60 -3.49 -4.42
C PRO A 250 20.18 -4.15 -3.12
N ALA A 251 20.36 -5.49 -3.02
CA ALA A 251 20.00 -6.37 -1.90
C ALA A 251 19.88 -5.62 -0.58
N SER A 252 18.65 -5.26 -0.25
CA SER A 252 18.41 -4.07 0.55
C SER A 252 18.04 -4.43 1.98
N ILE A 253 18.58 -3.69 2.95
CA ILE A 253 18.31 -3.93 4.37
C ILE A 253 16.84 -3.61 4.70
N TRP A 254 16.16 -2.75 3.93
CA TRP A 254 14.80 -2.32 4.24
C TRP A 254 13.77 -3.48 4.14
N GLU A 255 13.92 -4.37 3.17
CA GLU A 255 13.06 -5.55 3.01
C GLU A 255 13.10 -6.46 4.25
N SER A 256 14.30 -6.68 4.74
CA SER A 256 14.59 -7.50 5.91
C SER A 256 14.08 -6.84 7.20
N HIS A 257 14.20 -5.52 7.32
CA HIS A 257 13.65 -4.75 8.43
C HIS A 257 12.11 -4.83 8.46
N ILE A 258 11.44 -4.72 7.30
CA ILE A 258 9.98 -4.89 7.23
C ILE A 258 9.58 -6.30 7.68
N ARG A 259 10.31 -7.34 7.24
CA ARG A 259 10.07 -8.71 7.70
C ARG A 259 10.19 -8.85 9.22
N VAL A 260 11.23 -8.28 9.82
CA VAL A 260 11.43 -8.28 11.28
C VAL A 260 10.27 -7.57 11.99
N GLY A 261 9.84 -6.41 11.48
CA GLY A 261 8.71 -5.68 12.03
C GLY A 261 7.39 -6.46 11.95
N ILE A 262 7.06 -7.03 10.78
CA ILE A 262 5.86 -7.88 10.58
C ILE A 262 5.90 -9.06 11.55
N THR A 263 7.04 -9.76 11.64
CA THR A 263 7.22 -10.90 12.55
C THR A 263 6.90 -10.51 13.98
N ALA A 264 7.44 -9.36 14.44
CA ALA A 264 7.20 -8.86 15.79
C ALA A 264 5.72 -8.54 16.04
N ILE A 265 4.98 -8.01 15.06
CA ILE A 265 3.54 -7.72 15.22
C ILE A 265 2.72 -9.01 15.28
N LEU A 266 2.96 -9.94 14.35
CA LEU A 266 2.15 -11.15 14.22
C LEU A 266 2.37 -12.13 15.39
N GLN A 267 3.59 -12.23 15.93
CA GLN A 267 3.89 -13.08 17.09
C GLN A 267 3.35 -12.52 18.40
N ASN A 268 3.15 -11.21 18.50
CA ASN A 268 2.72 -10.57 19.73
C ASN A 268 1.19 -10.58 19.90
N ARG A 269 0.74 -10.40 21.14
CA ARG A 269 -0.67 -10.22 21.51
C ARG A 269 -1.13 -8.79 21.25
N VAL A 270 -0.96 -8.32 20.02
CA VAL A 270 -1.42 -7.00 19.58
C VAL A 270 -2.90 -7.08 19.16
N VAL A 271 -3.60 -5.94 19.21
CA VAL A 271 -4.97 -5.76 18.70
C VAL A 271 -5.06 -6.20 17.23
N SER A 272 -6.18 -6.82 16.86
CA SER A 272 -6.39 -7.37 15.51
C SER A 272 -6.21 -6.35 14.38
N SER A 273 -6.52 -5.07 14.63
CA SER A 273 -6.30 -4.00 13.65
C SER A 273 -4.84 -3.89 13.20
N GLU A 274 -3.88 -4.00 14.12
CA GLU A 274 -2.45 -3.90 13.80
C GLU A 274 -1.95 -5.15 13.08
N LYS A 275 -2.48 -6.32 13.42
CA LYS A 275 -2.19 -7.56 12.70
C LYS A 275 -2.65 -7.50 11.27
N LEU A 276 -3.86 -6.98 11.03
CA LEU A 276 -4.36 -6.74 9.70
C LEU A 276 -3.42 -5.81 8.92
N HIS A 277 -3.04 -4.65 9.48
CA HIS A 277 -2.12 -3.73 8.80
C HIS A 277 -0.75 -4.37 8.49
N ALA A 278 -0.23 -5.23 9.37
CA ALA A 278 1.00 -5.99 9.09
C ALA A 278 0.84 -6.98 7.92
N LEU A 279 -0.35 -7.58 7.76
CA LEU A 279 -0.68 -8.43 6.62
C LEU A 279 -0.87 -7.62 5.32
N LEU A 280 -1.47 -6.42 5.41
CA LEU A 280 -1.56 -5.50 4.27
C LEU A 280 -0.15 -5.09 3.80
N LEU A 281 0.75 -4.80 4.75
CA LEU A 281 2.13 -4.50 4.44
C LEU A 281 2.83 -5.70 3.79
N ALA A 282 2.60 -6.93 4.26
CA ALA A 282 3.13 -8.14 3.63
C ALA A 282 2.63 -8.30 2.18
N GLU A 283 1.36 -8.00 1.92
CA GLU A 283 0.79 -8.01 0.57
C GLU A 283 1.46 -6.97 -0.34
N CYS A 284 1.67 -5.74 0.17
CA CYS A 284 2.37 -4.68 -0.55
C CYS A 284 3.80 -5.11 -0.91
N MET A 285 4.52 -5.72 0.04
CA MET A 285 5.87 -6.21 -0.18
C MET A 285 5.93 -7.25 -1.30
N MET A 286 5.05 -8.26 -1.28
CA MET A 286 4.99 -9.26 -2.34
C MET A 286 4.53 -8.66 -3.69
N SER A 287 3.75 -7.58 -3.67
CA SER A 287 3.38 -6.85 -4.90
C SER A 287 4.55 -6.08 -5.51
N ILE A 288 5.47 -5.58 -4.68
CA ILE A 288 6.62 -4.81 -5.12
C ILE A 288 7.73 -5.76 -5.55
N LEU A 289 8.11 -6.71 -4.70
CA LEU A 289 9.32 -7.51 -4.87
C LEU A 289 9.08 -8.86 -5.55
N GLY A 290 7.81 -9.25 -5.71
CA GLY A 290 7.43 -10.56 -6.22
C GLY A 290 7.13 -11.56 -5.11
N GLU A 291 6.60 -12.71 -5.51
CA GLU A 291 6.12 -13.72 -4.58
C GLU A 291 7.25 -14.40 -3.79
N ASP A 292 8.44 -14.49 -4.39
CA ASP A 292 9.60 -15.14 -3.80
C ASP A 292 10.11 -14.42 -2.55
N TRP A 293 9.84 -13.11 -2.39
CA TRP A 293 10.21 -12.33 -1.21
C TRP A 293 9.76 -12.96 0.11
N LEU A 294 8.62 -13.65 0.15
CA LEU A 294 8.15 -14.30 1.38
C LEU A 294 9.03 -15.52 1.74
N SER A 295 9.66 -16.14 0.73
CA SER A 295 10.46 -17.37 0.79
C SER A 295 11.98 -17.17 0.71
N GLU A 296 12.44 -15.95 0.47
CA GLU A 296 13.87 -15.65 0.36
C GLU A 296 14.55 -15.51 1.72
N ASP A 297 15.81 -15.90 1.84
CA ASP A 297 16.59 -15.72 3.07
C ASP A 297 17.21 -14.31 3.09
N CYS A 298 16.58 -13.39 3.83
CA CYS A 298 17.10 -12.03 3.99
C CYS A 298 18.24 -12.03 5.02
N LYS A 299 19.50 -11.92 4.56
CA LYS A 299 20.67 -11.84 5.44
C LYS A 299 20.78 -10.43 6.04
N ILE A 300 20.42 -10.27 7.31
CA ILE A 300 20.85 -9.12 8.13
C ILE A 300 22.09 -9.54 8.91
N GLN A 301 23.18 -8.78 8.82
CA GLN A 301 24.43 -9.09 9.52
C GLN A 301 24.32 -9.01 11.06
N ASP A 302 23.26 -8.44 11.63
CA ASP A 302 23.23 -8.02 13.04
C ASP A 302 22.10 -8.60 13.93
N THR A 303 21.24 -9.51 13.44
CA THR A 303 20.16 -10.09 14.27
C THR A 303 20.32 -11.60 14.46
N GLN A 304 20.85 -12.01 15.62
CA GLN A 304 20.94 -13.43 16.04
C GLN A 304 19.57 -14.12 16.27
N ASN A 305 18.45 -13.37 16.18
CA ASN A 305 17.09 -13.85 16.49
C ASN A 305 16.12 -13.74 15.29
N MET A 306 16.59 -13.81 14.04
CA MET A 306 15.65 -13.84 12.91
C MET A 306 14.87 -15.16 12.89
N LEU A 307 13.55 -15.03 12.73
CA LEU A 307 12.67 -16.16 12.53
C LEU A 307 13.06 -16.87 11.22
N PRO A 308 13.31 -18.20 11.22
CA PRO A 308 13.56 -18.94 10.00
C PRO A 308 12.47 -18.70 8.96
N VAL A 309 12.85 -18.61 7.68
CA VAL A 309 11.94 -18.29 6.57
C VAL A 309 10.72 -19.20 6.56
N ASP A 310 10.90 -20.50 6.76
CA ASP A 310 9.81 -21.48 6.91
C ASP A 310 8.74 -21.04 7.92
N LYS A 311 9.18 -20.58 9.10
CA LYS A 311 8.28 -20.18 10.17
C LYS A 311 7.63 -18.82 9.85
N PHE A 312 8.33 -17.95 9.14
CA PHE A 312 7.77 -16.66 8.71
C PHE A 312 6.63 -16.84 7.71
N VAL A 313 6.83 -17.69 6.68
CA VAL A 313 5.78 -18.05 5.70
C VAL A 313 4.53 -18.56 6.42
N LEU A 314 4.70 -19.53 7.32
CA LEU A 314 3.57 -20.09 8.08
C LEU A 314 2.92 -19.07 9.00
N LEU A 315 3.70 -18.21 9.66
CA LEU A 315 3.17 -17.17 10.53
C LEU A 315 2.26 -16.19 9.76
N VAL A 316 2.68 -15.77 8.57
CA VAL A 316 1.90 -14.88 7.70
C VAL A 316 0.62 -15.60 7.23
N LEU A 317 0.73 -16.84 6.76
CA LEU A 317 -0.42 -17.61 6.30
C LEU A 317 -1.45 -17.86 7.41
N GLU A 318 -1.01 -18.33 8.58
CA GLU A 318 -1.91 -18.61 9.70
C GLU A 318 -2.57 -17.34 10.23
N SER A 319 -1.83 -16.22 10.28
CA SER A 319 -2.40 -14.93 10.66
C SER A 319 -3.45 -14.45 9.66
N ALA A 320 -3.15 -14.57 8.35
CA ALA A 320 -4.10 -14.23 7.29
C ALA A 320 -5.36 -15.10 7.33
N ARG A 321 -5.22 -16.41 7.56
CA ARG A 321 -6.34 -17.34 7.71
C ARG A 321 -7.29 -16.93 8.84
N ILE A 322 -6.74 -16.56 9.99
CA ILE A 322 -7.53 -16.10 11.15
C ILE A 322 -8.32 -14.83 10.78
N GLU A 323 -7.65 -13.84 10.19
CA GLU A 323 -8.32 -12.58 9.81
C GLU A 323 -9.37 -12.78 8.70
N VAL A 324 -9.11 -13.66 7.73
CA VAL A 324 -10.11 -14.07 6.72
C VAL A 324 -11.33 -14.68 7.40
N ALA A 325 -11.15 -15.61 8.34
CA ALA A 325 -12.25 -16.25 9.05
C ALA A 325 -13.11 -15.21 9.81
N VAL A 326 -12.46 -14.27 10.51
CA VAL A 326 -13.14 -13.18 11.24
C VAL A 326 -13.91 -12.30 10.27
N LEU A 327 -13.30 -11.82 9.20
CA LEU A 327 -13.94 -10.91 8.25
C LEU A 327 -15.09 -11.55 7.49
N LEU A 328 -14.97 -12.82 7.09
CA LEU A 328 -16.06 -13.57 6.45
C LEU A 328 -17.26 -13.70 7.39
N ASN A 329 -17.02 -14.05 8.66
CA ASN A 329 -18.08 -14.18 9.65
C ASN A 329 -18.76 -12.83 9.95
N GLU A 330 -17.98 -11.75 10.09
CA GLU A 330 -18.52 -10.40 10.27
C GLU A 330 -19.33 -9.93 9.05
N LEU A 331 -18.86 -10.21 7.83
CA LEU A 331 -19.58 -9.87 6.60
C LEU A 331 -20.87 -10.67 6.46
N ALA A 332 -20.85 -11.98 6.76
CA ALA A 332 -22.04 -12.82 6.75
C ALA A 332 -23.09 -12.29 7.75
N TYR A 333 -22.69 -11.99 8.98
CA TYR A 333 -23.57 -11.40 9.99
C TYR A 333 -24.17 -10.07 9.53
N LEU A 334 -23.34 -9.13 9.04
CA LEU A 334 -23.80 -7.81 8.61
C LEU A 334 -24.76 -7.90 7.42
N LYS A 335 -24.51 -8.80 6.47
CA LYS A 335 -25.31 -8.93 5.25
C LYS A 335 -26.60 -9.72 5.43
N TYR A 336 -26.57 -10.77 6.24
CA TYR A 336 -27.66 -11.75 6.28
C TYR A 336 -28.47 -11.71 7.57
N GLU A 337 -27.86 -11.30 8.69
CA GLU A 337 -28.49 -11.33 10.01
C GLU A 337 -28.82 -9.94 10.58
N SER A 338 -28.09 -8.89 10.18
CA SER A 338 -28.27 -7.55 10.75
C SER A 338 -29.45 -6.77 10.13
N SER A 339 -30.32 -6.20 10.97
CA SER A 339 -31.55 -5.53 10.56
C SER A 339 -31.45 -4.00 10.40
N ASN A 340 -30.27 -3.40 10.54
CA ASN A 340 -30.06 -1.94 10.47
C ASN A 340 -29.29 -1.57 9.20
N THR A 341 -29.77 -0.59 8.42
CA THR A 341 -29.31 -0.37 7.03
C THR A 341 -28.39 0.83 6.82
N SER A 342 -28.34 1.85 7.69
CA SER A 342 -27.66 3.12 7.34
C SER A 342 -26.22 3.29 7.83
N GLN A 343 -25.79 2.64 8.92
CA GLN A 343 -24.39 2.62 9.38
C GLN A 343 -23.59 1.42 8.85
N THR A 344 -24.26 0.57 8.07
CA THR A 344 -23.80 -0.77 7.69
C THR A 344 -22.98 -0.74 6.40
N ASP A 345 -23.26 0.21 5.49
CA ASP A 345 -22.65 0.22 4.15
C ASP A 345 -21.16 0.59 4.15
N GLU A 346 -20.74 1.60 4.94
CA GLU A 346 -19.33 2.00 5.05
C GLU A 346 -18.51 0.91 5.77
N ALA A 347 -19.06 0.34 6.83
CA ALA A 347 -18.45 -0.77 7.57
C ALA A 347 -18.31 -2.02 6.70
N ILE A 348 -19.33 -2.37 5.89
CA ILE A 348 -19.26 -3.45 4.91
C ILE A 348 -18.17 -3.15 3.87
N SER A 349 -18.17 -1.96 3.29
CA SER A 349 -17.22 -1.57 2.24
C SER A 349 -15.76 -1.67 2.73
N GLN A 350 -15.49 -1.21 3.96
CA GLN A 350 -14.17 -1.32 4.56
C GLN A 350 -13.77 -2.78 4.80
N LYS A 351 -14.68 -3.63 5.29
CA LYS A 351 -14.42 -5.06 5.51
C LYS A 351 -14.19 -5.81 4.20
N GLN A 352 -14.97 -5.50 3.16
CA GLN A 352 -14.77 -6.05 1.81
C GLN A 352 -13.40 -5.69 1.25
N ARG A 353 -12.96 -4.43 1.42
CA ARG A 353 -11.62 -3.99 1.01
C ARG A 353 -10.53 -4.75 1.74
N ASN A 354 -10.65 -4.90 3.05
CA ASN A 354 -9.68 -5.64 3.86
C ASN A 354 -9.62 -7.11 3.44
N LEU A 355 -10.78 -7.75 3.22
CA LEU A 355 -10.87 -9.13 2.78
C LEU A 355 -10.24 -9.32 1.39
N ALA A 356 -10.47 -8.39 0.45
CA ALA A 356 -9.88 -8.45 -0.88
C ALA A 356 -8.35 -8.41 -0.83
N ILE A 357 -7.76 -7.60 0.06
CA ILE A 357 -6.30 -7.55 0.23
C ILE A 357 -5.79 -8.86 0.85
N LEU A 358 -6.49 -9.44 1.83
CA LEU A 358 -6.11 -10.75 2.37
C LEU A 358 -6.22 -11.86 1.32
N PHE A 359 -7.25 -11.88 0.48
CA PHE A 359 -7.32 -12.82 -0.63
C PHE A 359 -6.18 -12.61 -1.62
N SER A 360 -5.82 -11.36 -1.93
CA SER A 360 -4.64 -11.03 -2.76
C SER A 360 -3.33 -11.56 -2.16
N LEU A 361 -3.18 -11.49 -0.82
CA LEU A 361 -2.04 -12.07 -0.11
C LEU A 361 -2.04 -13.61 -0.23
N ILE A 362 -3.19 -14.27 -0.02
CA ILE A 362 -3.31 -15.72 -0.14
C ILE A 362 -3.06 -16.18 -1.58
N GLU A 363 -3.56 -15.48 -2.61
CA GLU A 363 -3.28 -15.77 -4.03
C GLU A 363 -1.78 -15.77 -4.31
N ARG A 364 -1.04 -14.78 -3.78
CA ARG A 364 0.42 -14.72 -3.94
C ARG A 364 1.13 -15.85 -3.19
N ILE A 365 0.64 -16.26 -2.02
CA ILE A 365 1.16 -17.44 -1.30
C ILE A 365 0.92 -18.73 -2.10
N ILE A 366 -0.27 -18.89 -2.72
CA ILE A 366 -0.58 -20.02 -3.60
C ILE A 366 0.41 -20.06 -4.76
N LYS A 367 0.63 -18.92 -5.43
CA LYS A 367 1.56 -18.81 -6.55
C LYS A 367 3.02 -19.11 -6.14
N MET A 368 3.47 -18.61 -4.99
CA MET A 368 4.78 -18.93 -4.42
C MET A 368 4.96 -20.44 -4.23
N ILE A 369 3.96 -21.12 -3.65
CA ILE A 369 4.01 -22.57 -3.41
C ILE A 369 4.01 -23.35 -4.74
N SER A 370 3.19 -22.93 -5.70
CA SER A 370 3.14 -23.55 -7.02
C SER A 370 4.50 -23.44 -7.73
N ASN A 371 5.10 -22.25 -7.74
CA ASN A 371 6.42 -22.03 -8.31
C ASN A 371 7.50 -22.91 -7.66
N ALA A 372 7.49 -23.05 -6.33
CA ALA A 372 8.44 -23.88 -5.59
C ALA A 372 8.37 -25.38 -5.94
N SER A 373 7.23 -25.85 -6.45
CA SER A 373 7.00 -27.24 -6.88
C SER A 373 7.43 -27.53 -8.33
N SER A 374 7.58 -26.49 -9.15
CA SER A 374 7.79 -26.59 -10.61
C SER A 374 9.25 -26.48 -11.08
N SER A 375 10.17 -26.09 -10.19
CA SER A 375 11.60 -25.90 -10.50
C SER A 375 12.34 -27.25 -10.66
N GLU A 376 12.21 -27.88 -11.81
CA GLU A 376 13.16 -28.91 -12.25
C GLU A 376 14.50 -28.24 -12.64
N GLY A 377 15.45 -28.17 -11.72
CA GLY A 377 16.88 -28.00 -12.09
C GLY A 377 17.71 -26.92 -11.39
N ALA A 378 17.17 -26.14 -10.44
CA ALA A 378 17.98 -25.23 -9.62
C ALA A 378 17.72 -25.48 -8.11
N PRO A 379 18.77 -25.54 -7.26
CA PRO A 379 18.59 -25.70 -5.81
C PRO A 379 18.19 -24.34 -5.22
N SER A 380 16.91 -23.98 -5.32
CA SER A 380 16.34 -22.77 -4.73
C SER A 380 15.19 -23.08 -3.76
N GLN A 381 15.15 -24.27 -3.17
CA GLN A 381 14.19 -24.55 -2.10
C GLN A 381 14.75 -24.05 -0.76
N THR A 382 14.56 -22.75 -0.50
CA THR A 382 14.76 -22.16 0.83
C THR A 382 13.72 -22.69 1.83
N ILE A 383 12.55 -23.13 1.34
CA ILE A 383 11.44 -23.67 2.14
C ILE A 383 11.49 -25.20 2.19
N ARG A 384 11.37 -25.77 3.40
CA ARG A 384 11.28 -27.23 3.59
C ARG A 384 9.95 -27.78 3.09
N GLU A 385 9.98 -29.00 2.53
CA GLU A 385 8.77 -29.72 2.08
C GLU A 385 7.71 -29.85 3.18
N SER A 386 8.10 -30.09 4.43
CA SER A 386 7.17 -30.12 5.56
C SER A 386 6.40 -28.81 5.76
N THR A 387 7.06 -27.68 5.48
CA THR A 387 6.46 -26.34 5.57
C THR A 387 5.45 -26.16 4.44
N ILE A 388 5.78 -26.61 3.22
CA ILE A 388 4.86 -26.60 2.08
C ILE A 388 3.61 -27.41 2.39
N MET A 389 3.75 -28.61 2.96
CA MET A 389 2.61 -29.44 3.34
C MET A 389 1.72 -28.80 4.42
N GLN A 390 2.33 -28.12 5.39
CA GLN A 390 1.59 -27.34 6.40
C GLN A 390 0.84 -26.17 5.74
N ALA A 391 1.49 -25.46 4.82
CA ALA A 391 0.86 -24.37 4.09
C ALA A 391 -0.32 -24.84 3.24
N ILE A 392 -0.17 -25.97 2.51
CA ILE A 392 -1.28 -26.59 1.75
C ILE A 392 -2.44 -26.96 2.68
N THR A 393 -2.16 -27.44 3.89
CA THR A 393 -3.20 -27.75 4.89
C THR A 393 -3.95 -26.48 5.31
N GLY A 394 -3.24 -25.42 5.68
CA GLY A 394 -3.84 -24.13 6.04
C GLY A 394 -4.62 -23.48 4.88
N LEU A 395 -4.16 -23.63 3.64
CA LEU A 395 -4.88 -23.19 2.44
C LEU A 395 -6.17 -23.98 2.23
N ASN A 396 -6.16 -25.31 2.37
CA ASN A 396 -7.37 -26.14 2.29
C ASN A 396 -8.43 -25.70 3.31
N GLU A 397 -8.02 -25.42 4.55
CA GLU A 397 -8.91 -24.90 5.58
C GLU A 397 -9.47 -23.53 5.22
N THR A 398 -8.62 -22.62 4.75
CA THR A 398 -9.02 -21.27 4.33
C THR A 398 -10.05 -21.34 3.20
N ILE A 399 -9.79 -22.15 2.17
CA ILE A 399 -10.71 -22.32 1.04
C ILE A 399 -12.01 -23.00 1.46
N SER A 400 -11.97 -23.95 2.40
CA SER A 400 -13.20 -24.49 2.99
C SER A 400 -14.05 -23.40 3.65
N LEU A 401 -13.46 -22.47 4.40
CA LEU A 401 -14.18 -21.35 5.02
C LEU A 401 -14.78 -20.41 3.96
N VAL A 402 -14.04 -20.13 2.88
CA VAL A 402 -14.56 -19.32 1.75
C VAL A 402 -15.74 -20.03 1.08
N LEU A 403 -15.67 -21.35 0.91
CA LEU A 403 -16.80 -22.14 0.37
C LEU A 403 -18.01 -22.13 1.32
N ASP A 404 -17.80 -22.15 2.63
CA ASP A 404 -18.88 -22.03 3.62
C ASP A 404 -19.56 -20.65 3.51
N PHE A 405 -18.79 -19.57 3.37
CA PHE A 405 -19.33 -18.23 3.10
C PHE A 405 -20.15 -18.16 1.79
N LEU A 406 -19.69 -18.83 0.73
CA LEU A 406 -20.45 -18.93 -0.52
C LEU A 406 -21.72 -19.78 -0.37
N GLN A 407 -21.69 -20.81 0.47
CA GLN A 407 -22.87 -21.62 0.82
C GLN A 407 -23.90 -20.77 1.58
N ASP A 408 -23.48 -19.95 2.54
CA ASP A 408 -24.36 -19.02 3.24
C ASP A 408 -25.01 -18.03 2.26
N ALA A 409 -24.23 -17.47 1.33
CA ALA A 409 -24.76 -16.58 0.29
C ALA A 409 -25.82 -17.28 -0.58
N LYS A 410 -25.57 -18.53 -0.97
CA LYS A 410 -26.51 -19.37 -1.73
C LYS A 410 -27.81 -19.60 -0.96
N ASP A 411 -27.73 -19.93 0.32
CA ASP A 411 -28.89 -20.23 1.17
C ASP A 411 -29.75 -18.98 1.42
N HIS A 412 -29.15 -17.80 1.42
CA HIS A 412 -29.85 -16.50 1.47
C HIS A 412 -30.27 -15.96 0.09
N GLY A 413 -29.99 -16.68 -1.00
CA GLY A 413 -30.33 -16.26 -2.37
C GLY A 413 -29.52 -15.06 -2.88
N GLN A 414 -28.41 -14.71 -2.22
CA GLN A 414 -27.54 -13.61 -2.60
C GLN A 414 -26.52 -14.08 -3.63
N ARG A 415 -26.64 -13.60 -4.87
CA ARG A 415 -25.71 -13.95 -5.97
C ARG A 415 -24.87 -12.78 -6.47
N LYS A 416 -25.10 -11.57 -5.96
CA LYS A 416 -24.48 -10.35 -6.47
C LYS A 416 -23.61 -9.68 -5.42
N GLY A 417 -22.36 -9.39 -5.76
CA GLY A 417 -21.44 -8.67 -4.88
C GLY A 417 -19.96 -8.92 -5.19
N ASP A 418 -19.14 -7.89 -5.05
CA ASP A 418 -17.70 -7.96 -5.34
C ASP A 418 -16.94 -8.84 -4.35
N ASP A 419 -17.46 -8.99 -3.13
CA ASP A 419 -16.96 -9.94 -2.15
C ASP A 419 -17.24 -11.40 -2.55
N LEU A 420 -18.40 -11.68 -3.16
CA LEU A 420 -18.69 -12.99 -3.72
C LEU A 420 -17.81 -13.29 -4.94
N LEU A 421 -17.57 -12.29 -5.79
CA LEU A 421 -16.61 -12.41 -6.88
C LEU A 421 -15.19 -12.67 -6.37
N ALA A 422 -14.75 -11.94 -5.35
CA ALA A 422 -13.43 -12.12 -4.75
C ALA A 422 -13.29 -13.51 -4.12
N ALA A 423 -14.34 -14.01 -3.46
CA ALA A 423 -14.42 -15.38 -2.95
C ALA A 423 -14.35 -16.43 -4.09
N ALA A 424 -15.10 -16.23 -5.18
CA ALA A 424 -15.02 -17.11 -6.35
C ALA A 424 -13.61 -17.09 -6.98
N ARG A 425 -12.95 -15.93 -7.01
CA ARG A 425 -11.61 -15.74 -7.54
C ARG A 425 -10.57 -16.53 -6.75
N ILE A 426 -10.53 -16.38 -5.43
CA ILE A 426 -9.56 -17.11 -4.59
C ILE A 426 -9.79 -18.62 -4.64
N VAL A 427 -11.05 -19.07 -4.67
CA VAL A 427 -11.41 -20.48 -4.86
C VAL A 427 -10.90 -20.99 -6.21
N GLY A 428 -11.17 -20.25 -7.29
CA GLY A 428 -10.71 -20.60 -8.64
C GLY A 428 -9.18 -20.65 -8.73
N SER A 429 -8.49 -19.67 -8.13
CA SER A 429 -7.02 -19.61 -8.09
C SER A 429 -6.41 -20.79 -7.34
N TYR A 430 -6.98 -21.20 -6.20
CA TYR A 430 -6.45 -22.35 -5.45
C TYR A 430 -6.74 -23.68 -6.16
N LEU A 431 -7.97 -23.86 -6.66
CA LEU A 431 -8.37 -25.10 -7.33
C LEU A 431 -7.70 -25.27 -8.70
N ALA A 432 -7.13 -24.21 -9.27
CA ALA A 432 -6.24 -24.32 -10.42
C ALA A 432 -4.99 -25.17 -10.09
N GLU A 433 -4.47 -25.04 -8.87
CA GLU A 433 -3.29 -25.80 -8.40
C GLU A 433 -3.69 -27.12 -7.72
N ALA A 434 -4.87 -27.17 -7.09
CA ALA A 434 -5.39 -28.35 -6.41
C ALA A 434 -6.85 -28.68 -6.82
N PRO A 435 -7.10 -29.23 -8.03
CA PRO A 435 -8.45 -29.40 -8.59
C PRO A 435 -9.39 -30.30 -7.78
N TYR A 436 -8.84 -31.18 -6.95
CA TYR A 436 -9.58 -32.14 -6.14
C TYR A 436 -9.71 -31.73 -4.67
N ALA A 437 -9.17 -30.57 -4.28
CA ALA A 437 -9.38 -30.03 -2.94
C ALA A 437 -10.87 -29.70 -2.71
N CYS A 438 -11.37 -29.99 -1.50
CA CYS A 438 -12.76 -29.76 -1.11
C CYS A 438 -13.81 -30.33 -2.11
N LYS A 439 -13.49 -31.43 -2.83
CA LYS A 439 -14.24 -31.93 -4.00
C LYS A 439 -15.76 -31.95 -3.82
N GLU A 440 -16.26 -32.43 -2.69
CA GLU A 440 -17.71 -32.52 -2.43
C GLU A 440 -18.36 -31.14 -2.31
N LYS A 441 -17.80 -30.24 -1.49
CA LYS A 441 -18.31 -28.86 -1.33
C LYS A 441 -18.24 -28.10 -2.66
N THR A 442 -17.10 -28.15 -3.33
CA THR A 442 -16.90 -27.50 -4.63
C THR A 442 -17.93 -27.98 -5.65
N ARG A 443 -18.16 -29.30 -5.75
CA ARG A 443 -19.14 -29.88 -6.66
C ARG A 443 -20.57 -29.39 -6.38
N ASN A 444 -20.95 -29.28 -5.11
CA ASN A 444 -22.30 -28.85 -4.70
C ASN A 444 -22.53 -27.34 -4.89
N LEU A 445 -21.46 -26.55 -4.88
CA LEU A 445 -21.49 -25.10 -5.03
C LEU A 445 -21.20 -24.63 -6.46
N LEU A 446 -20.70 -25.49 -7.34
CA LEU A 446 -20.19 -25.08 -8.65
C LEU A 446 -21.22 -24.33 -9.50
N GLU A 447 -22.47 -24.79 -9.51
CA GLU A 447 -23.58 -24.12 -10.20
C GLU A 447 -23.81 -22.71 -9.64
N PHE A 448 -23.78 -22.57 -8.31
CA PHE A 448 -23.94 -21.28 -7.64
C PHE A 448 -22.77 -20.35 -7.96
N ILE A 449 -21.53 -20.84 -7.90
CA ILE A 449 -20.33 -20.06 -8.24
C ILE A 449 -20.43 -19.50 -9.66
N PHE A 450 -20.89 -20.30 -10.63
CA PHE A 450 -21.10 -19.87 -12.01
C PHE A 450 -22.23 -18.84 -12.18
N SER A 451 -23.10 -18.70 -11.18
CA SER A 451 -24.18 -17.72 -11.15
C SER A 451 -23.81 -16.41 -10.45
N ILE A 452 -22.62 -16.32 -9.84
CA ILE A 452 -22.17 -15.13 -9.13
C ILE A 452 -21.90 -13.98 -10.11
N GLU A 453 -22.40 -12.80 -9.76
CA GLU A 453 -22.28 -11.55 -10.49
C GLU A 453 -21.54 -10.50 -9.65
N GLY A 454 -20.61 -9.76 -10.25
CA GLY A 454 -20.09 -8.53 -9.66
C GLY A 454 -21.14 -7.44 -9.50
N GLN A 455 -20.83 -6.42 -8.71
CA GLN A 455 -21.76 -5.30 -8.49
C GLN A 455 -22.13 -4.62 -9.81
N ASP A 456 -21.15 -4.44 -10.70
CA ASP A 456 -21.35 -3.80 -11.99
C ASP A 456 -21.66 -4.79 -13.13
N GLU A 457 -21.68 -6.10 -12.86
CA GLU A 457 -22.01 -7.10 -13.88
C GLU A 457 -23.53 -7.21 -14.07
N SER A 458 -23.93 -7.27 -15.34
CA SER A 458 -25.32 -7.53 -15.75
C SER A 458 -25.65 -9.01 -15.85
N ARG A 459 -24.63 -9.86 -16.07
CA ARG A 459 -24.71 -11.31 -16.16
C ARG A 459 -23.38 -11.91 -15.71
N PRO A 460 -23.36 -13.14 -15.15
CA PRO A 460 -22.13 -13.78 -14.70
C PRO A 460 -21.09 -13.87 -15.82
N PHE A 461 -19.89 -13.35 -15.57
CA PHE A 461 -18.77 -13.48 -16.49
C PHE A 461 -17.46 -13.66 -15.74
N TYR A 462 -17.11 -12.77 -14.81
CA TYR A 462 -15.83 -12.88 -14.08
C TYR A 462 -15.74 -14.15 -13.23
N SER A 463 -16.82 -14.54 -12.55
CA SER A 463 -16.88 -15.80 -11.79
C SER A 463 -16.57 -17.03 -12.67
N ILE A 464 -17.08 -17.05 -13.90
CA ILE A 464 -16.78 -18.12 -14.86
C ILE A 464 -15.30 -18.06 -15.27
N CYS A 465 -14.79 -16.87 -15.62
CA CYS A 465 -13.39 -16.66 -16.00
C CYS A 465 -12.43 -17.18 -14.93
N PHE A 466 -12.68 -16.87 -13.66
CA PHE A 466 -11.83 -17.32 -12.55
C PHE A 466 -11.83 -18.83 -12.34
N MET A 467 -12.91 -19.51 -12.72
CA MET A 467 -13.01 -20.97 -12.61
C MET A 467 -12.44 -21.72 -13.82
N LEU A 468 -12.19 -21.05 -14.95
CA LEU A 468 -11.67 -21.68 -16.17
C LEU A 468 -10.39 -22.52 -15.97
N PRO A 469 -9.37 -22.07 -15.19
CA PRO A 469 -8.16 -22.86 -14.97
C PRO A 469 -8.43 -24.23 -14.32
N MET A 470 -9.34 -24.29 -13.35
CA MET A 470 -9.75 -25.57 -12.73
C MET A 470 -10.62 -26.40 -13.68
N ILE A 471 -11.58 -25.75 -14.34
CA ILE A 471 -12.55 -26.43 -15.19
C ILE A 471 -11.87 -27.08 -16.40
N SER A 472 -10.88 -26.42 -17.01
CA SER A 472 -10.12 -27.01 -18.12
C SER A 472 -9.41 -28.31 -17.71
N GLN A 473 -8.90 -28.37 -16.47
CA GLN A 473 -8.23 -29.55 -15.92
C GLN A 473 -9.21 -30.68 -15.61
N ILE A 474 -10.28 -30.42 -14.84
CA ILE A 474 -11.21 -31.49 -14.47
C ILE A 474 -11.96 -32.06 -15.68
N THR A 475 -12.17 -31.26 -16.73
CA THR A 475 -12.86 -31.70 -17.95
C THR A 475 -12.00 -32.62 -18.82
N MET A 476 -10.70 -32.74 -18.56
CA MET A 476 -9.88 -33.79 -19.19
C MET A 476 -10.45 -35.19 -18.91
N GLU A 477 -11.11 -35.36 -17.76
CA GLU A 477 -11.82 -36.58 -17.40
C GLU A 477 -13.32 -36.51 -17.70
N ALA A 478 -13.91 -37.66 -18.04
CA ALA A 478 -15.35 -37.75 -18.31
C ALA A 478 -16.22 -37.37 -17.10
N ASP A 479 -15.72 -37.54 -15.87
CA ASP A 479 -16.45 -37.18 -14.65
C ASP A 479 -16.57 -35.67 -14.46
N GLY A 480 -15.51 -34.91 -14.75
CA GLY A 480 -15.57 -33.44 -14.77
C GLY A 480 -16.50 -32.94 -15.87
N CYS A 481 -16.48 -33.57 -17.06
CA CYS A 481 -17.45 -33.25 -18.11
C CYS A 481 -18.90 -33.51 -17.68
N ARG A 482 -19.19 -34.64 -17.02
CA ARG A 482 -20.53 -34.94 -16.47
C ARG A 482 -20.97 -33.94 -15.40
N THR A 483 -20.03 -33.50 -14.56
CA THR A 483 -20.30 -32.49 -13.54
C THR A 483 -20.70 -31.17 -14.19
N LEU A 484 -19.90 -30.67 -15.14
CA LEU A 484 -20.19 -29.43 -15.87
C LEU A 484 -21.50 -29.52 -16.68
N ALA A 485 -21.79 -30.69 -17.22
CA ALA A 485 -23.03 -30.98 -17.92
C ALA A 485 -24.29 -30.89 -17.05
N SER A 486 -24.21 -31.36 -15.80
CA SER A 486 -25.38 -31.57 -14.92
C SER A 486 -26.19 -30.30 -14.65
N PHE A 487 -25.54 -29.13 -14.67
CA PHE A 487 -26.17 -27.81 -14.48
C PHE A 487 -26.05 -26.91 -15.72
N GLY A 488 -25.64 -27.46 -16.87
CA GLY A 488 -25.50 -26.69 -18.11
C GLY A 488 -24.30 -25.72 -18.14
N GLY A 489 -23.29 -25.91 -17.28
CA GLY A 489 -22.13 -25.03 -17.18
C GLY A 489 -21.32 -24.90 -18.47
N TYR A 490 -21.34 -25.90 -19.37
CA TYR A 490 -20.71 -25.80 -20.69
C TYR A 490 -21.34 -24.70 -21.55
N LYS A 491 -22.64 -24.41 -21.38
CA LYS A 491 -23.31 -23.29 -22.05
C LYS A 491 -22.82 -21.96 -21.50
N ALA A 492 -22.60 -21.88 -20.19
CA ALA A 492 -22.04 -20.69 -19.54
C ALA A 492 -20.60 -20.42 -20.02
N VAL A 493 -19.76 -21.46 -20.17
CA VAL A 493 -18.40 -21.33 -20.75
C VAL A 493 -18.46 -20.87 -22.20
N ILE A 494 -19.39 -21.39 -23.02
CA ILE A 494 -19.59 -20.93 -24.40
C ILE A 494 -19.95 -19.44 -24.43
N ASP A 495 -20.90 -19.03 -23.59
CA ASP A 495 -21.38 -17.65 -23.56
C ASP A 495 -20.29 -16.69 -23.07
N CYS A 496 -19.50 -17.15 -22.09
CA CYS A 496 -18.31 -16.47 -21.62
C CYS A 496 -17.29 -16.29 -22.78
N LEU A 497 -16.97 -17.35 -23.50
CA LEU A 497 -16.03 -17.30 -24.64
C LEU A 497 -16.53 -16.40 -25.78
N VAL A 498 -17.84 -16.40 -26.08
CA VAL A 498 -18.42 -15.46 -27.05
C VAL A 498 -18.22 -14.02 -26.58
N LYS A 499 -18.51 -13.71 -25.32
CA LYS A 499 -18.29 -12.37 -24.76
C LYS A 499 -16.80 -11.98 -24.78
N MET A 500 -15.88 -12.93 -24.56
CA MET A 500 -14.44 -12.68 -24.66
C MET A 500 -14.00 -12.25 -26.06
N THR A 501 -14.66 -12.76 -27.10
CA THR A 501 -14.35 -12.38 -28.49
C THR A 501 -14.81 -10.97 -28.87
N GLU A 502 -15.73 -10.39 -28.09
CA GLU A 502 -16.31 -9.07 -28.34
C GLU A 502 -15.57 -7.94 -27.61
N GLN A 503 -14.82 -8.26 -26.54
CA GLN A 503 -14.10 -7.29 -25.71
C GLN A 503 -12.61 -7.24 -26.07
N ASP A 504 -12.11 -6.08 -26.49
CA ASP A 504 -10.66 -5.84 -26.61
C ASP A 504 -10.06 -5.66 -25.21
N GLY A 505 -9.02 -6.44 -24.86
CA GLY A 505 -8.27 -6.31 -23.61
C GLY A 505 -8.37 -7.49 -22.62
N ILE A 506 -9.08 -8.57 -22.95
CA ILE A 506 -9.09 -9.79 -22.13
C ILE A 506 -7.80 -10.59 -22.34
N ASP A 507 -7.28 -11.18 -21.26
CA ASP A 507 -6.14 -12.09 -21.29
C ASP A 507 -6.40 -13.28 -22.23
N ASN A 508 -5.49 -13.45 -23.21
CA ASN A 508 -5.52 -14.57 -24.14
C ASN A 508 -5.45 -15.93 -23.41
N GLY A 509 -4.82 -16.00 -22.23
CA GLY A 509 -4.76 -17.21 -21.40
C GLY A 509 -6.15 -17.73 -21.02
N SER A 510 -7.02 -16.84 -20.53
CA SER A 510 -8.41 -17.19 -20.20
C SER A 510 -9.20 -17.70 -21.42
N MET A 511 -8.98 -17.10 -22.59
CA MET A 511 -9.60 -17.53 -23.84
C MET A 511 -9.18 -18.97 -24.23
N PHE A 512 -7.89 -19.30 -24.07
CA PHE A 512 -7.38 -20.64 -24.33
C PHE A 512 -7.97 -21.67 -23.37
N LEU A 513 -8.04 -21.37 -22.07
CA LEU A 513 -8.62 -22.28 -21.08
C LEU A 513 -10.11 -22.56 -21.34
N ALA A 514 -10.87 -21.54 -21.78
CA ALA A 514 -12.24 -21.74 -22.24
C ALA A 514 -12.32 -22.64 -23.48
N CYS A 515 -11.42 -22.45 -24.45
CA CYS A 515 -11.36 -23.29 -25.64
C CYS A 515 -11.03 -24.76 -25.29
N ASP A 516 -10.03 -24.98 -24.43
CA ASP A 516 -9.62 -26.31 -23.97
C ASP A 516 -10.76 -27.01 -23.23
N THR A 517 -11.48 -26.28 -22.37
CA THR A 517 -12.68 -26.79 -21.70
C THR A 517 -13.72 -27.29 -22.69
N ILE A 518 -14.02 -26.52 -23.73
CA ILE A 518 -15.00 -26.93 -24.76
C ILE A 518 -14.47 -28.10 -25.60
N ILE A 519 -13.17 -28.13 -25.94
CA ILE A 519 -12.54 -29.25 -26.67
C ILE A 519 -12.64 -30.55 -25.85
N ASN A 520 -12.31 -30.49 -24.56
CA ASN A 520 -12.39 -31.61 -23.64
C ASN A 520 -13.82 -32.15 -23.54
N PHE A 521 -14.79 -31.25 -23.41
CA PHE A 521 -16.22 -31.58 -23.38
C PHE A 521 -16.70 -32.26 -24.67
N MET A 522 -16.29 -31.73 -25.83
CA MET A 522 -16.66 -32.30 -27.14
C MET A 522 -16.00 -33.66 -27.39
N SER A 523 -14.76 -33.83 -26.93
CA SER A 523 -14.03 -35.10 -27.04
C SER A 523 -14.68 -36.21 -26.21
N ASN A 524 -15.26 -35.86 -25.06
CA ASN A 524 -16.00 -36.76 -24.18
C ASN A 524 -17.51 -36.86 -24.50
N ARG A 525 -18.00 -36.28 -25.60
CA ARG A 525 -19.46 -36.21 -25.90
C ARG A 525 -20.19 -37.55 -25.84
N LYS A 526 -19.54 -38.65 -26.25
CA LYS A 526 -20.15 -40.00 -26.24
C LYS A 526 -20.39 -40.53 -24.83
N SER A 527 -19.57 -40.15 -23.85
CA SER A 527 -19.71 -40.61 -22.45
C SER A 527 -20.65 -39.72 -21.63
N VAL A 528 -20.99 -38.53 -22.14
CA VAL A 528 -21.80 -37.52 -21.43
C VAL A 528 -23.23 -37.40 -21.99
N HIS A 529 -23.53 -38.01 -23.15
CA HIS A 529 -24.87 -38.08 -23.77
C HIS A 529 -25.56 -36.72 -24.03
N ILE A 530 -24.82 -35.72 -24.53
CA ILE A 530 -25.37 -34.36 -24.73
C ILE A 530 -25.54 -33.98 -26.22
N PRO A 531 -26.71 -33.43 -26.61
CA PRO A 531 -26.95 -32.96 -27.97
C PRO A 531 -26.13 -31.70 -28.27
N VAL A 532 -25.70 -31.55 -29.52
CA VAL A 532 -25.12 -30.28 -29.98
C VAL A 532 -26.27 -29.32 -30.22
N ASP A 533 -26.30 -28.27 -29.41
CA ASP A 533 -27.34 -27.25 -29.38
C ASP A 533 -26.90 -26.00 -30.17
N SER A 534 -27.84 -25.08 -30.42
CA SER A 534 -27.63 -23.83 -31.16
C SER A 534 -26.51 -22.94 -30.60
N CYS A 535 -26.16 -23.09 -29.32
CA CYS A 535 -25.04 -22.37 -28.69
C CYS A 535 -23.69 -22.65 -29.36
N PHE A 536 -23.45 -23.88 -29.86
CA PHE A 536 -22.21 -24.21 -30.55
C PHE A 536 -22.11 -23.51 -31.91
N ILE A 537 -23.24 -23.33 -32.60
CA ILE A 537 -23.30 -22.57 -33.86
C ILE A 537 -22.99 -21.10 -33.59
N ARG A 538 -23.54 -20.54 -32.50
CA ARG A 538 -23.22 -19.17 -32.06
C ARG A 538 -21.73 -19.01 -31.75
N LEU A 539 -21.14 -19.96 -31.03
CA LEU A 539 -19.70 -19.94 -30.71
C LEU A 539 -18.84 -19.93 -31.98
N LEU A 540 -19.14 -20.81 -32.94
CA LEU A 540 -18.39 -20.89 -34.19
C LEU A 540 -18.45 -19.58 -34.97
N LYS A 541 -19.63 -18.93 -35.03
CA LYS A 541 -19.77 -17.60 -35.68
C LYS A 541 -18.91 -16.54 -35.00
N ALA A 542 -18.91 -16.50 -33.66
CA ALA A 542 -18.13 -15.54 -32.89
C ALA A 542 -16.62 -15.73 -33.12
N LEU A 543 -16.12 -16.97 -33.03
CA LEU A 543 -14.70 -17.27 -33.22
C LEU A 543 -14.22 -17.01 -34.66
N VAL A 544 -15.05 -17.28 -35.67
CA VAL A 544 -14.73 -16.93 -37.07
C VAL A 544 -14.63 -15.42 -37.26
N THR A 545 -15.56 -14.67 -36.68
CA THR A 545 -15.57 -13.20 -36.75
C THR A 545 -14.34 -12.60 -36.07
N TRP A 546 -13.99 -13.11 -34.90
CA TRP A 546 -12.82 -12.68 -34.15
C TRP A 546 -11.49 -13.06 -34.84
N ALA A 547 -11.39 -14.27 -35.40
CA ALA A 547 -10.22 -14.65 -36.19
C ALA A 547 -10.05 -13.75 -37.42
N ALA A 548 -11.16 -13.40 -38.10
CA ALA A 548 -11.13 -12.51 -39.25
C ALA A 548 -10.69 -11.08 -38.88
N SER A 549 -11.10 -10.56 -37.71
CA SER A 549 -10.71 -9.22 -37.26
C SER A 549 -9.23 -9.13 -36.88
N LYS A 550 -8.65 -10.16 -36.25
CA LYS A 550 -7.22 -10.18 -35.87
C LYS A 550 -6.28 -10.42 -37.05
N ILE A 551 -6.71 -11.14 -38.10
CA ILE A 551 -5.92 -11.33 -39.33
C ILE A 551 -5.74 -10.02 -40.11
N GLY A 552 -6.65 -9.04 -39.96
CA GLY A 552 -6.56 -7.72 -40.59
C GLY A 552 -5.54 -6.75 -39.96
N THR A 553 -5.03 -7.06 -38.76
CA THR A 553 -4.13 -6.18 -37.99
C THR A 553 -2.82 -6.90 -37.65
N ASN A 554 -1.78 -6.63 -38.45
CA ASN A 554 -0.35 -6.98 -38.27
C ASN A 554 0.02 -8.48 -38.11
N ILE A 555 0.50 -9.02 -39.23
CA ILE A 555 1.32 -10.23 -39.35
C ILE A 555 2.67 -9.93 -38.68
N ILE A 556 3.03 -10.62 -37.58
CA ILE A 556 4.40 -11.11 -37.24
C ILE A 556 4.46 -11.73 -35.83
N THR A 557 3.59 -11.37 -34.86
CA THR A 557 3.59 -12.01 -33.51
C THR A 557 2.57 -13.14 -33.33
N GLY A 558 1.66 -13.34 -34.29
CA GLY A 558 0.52 -14.23 -34.16
C GLY A 558 0.70 -15.68 -34.64
N THR A 559 1.90 -16.18 -34.94
CA THR A 559 2.07 -17.51 -35.58
C THR A 559 1.69 -18.70 -34.69
N ARG A 560 1.84 -18.61 -33.36
CA ARG A 560 1.40 -19.66 -32.43
C ARG A 560 -0.11 -19.60 -32.14
N GLN A 561 -0.64 -18.38 -31.97
CA GLN A 561 -2.07 -18.12 -31.74
C GLN A 561 -2.91 -18.50 -32.96
N THR A 562 -2.55 -18.03 -34.17
CA THR A 562 -3.23 -18.42 -35.41
C THR A 562 -3.08 -19.91 -35.69
N SER A 563 -1.95 -20.55 -35.38
CA SER A 563 -1.79 -22.01 -35.56
C SER A 563 -2.67 -22.83 -34.61
N GLN A 564 -2.82 -22.44 -33.33
CA GLN A 564 -3.75 -23.10 -32.40
C GLN A 564 -5.21 -22.80 -32.73
N ILE A 565 -5.56 -21.60 -33.17
CA ILE A 565 -6.93 -21.24 -33.62
C ILE A 565 -7.26 -21.92 -34.96
N ILE A 566 -6.30 -22.05 -35.89
CA ILE A 566 -6.46 -22.79 -37.14
C ILE A 566 -6.50 -24.30 -36.88
N SER A 567 -5.75 -24.80 -35.88
CA SER A 567 -5.88 -26.16 -35.35
C SER A 567 -7.22 -26.38 -34.64
N PHE A 568 -7.74 -25.37 -33.94
CA PHE A 568 -9.06 -25.36 -33.30
C PHE A 568 -10.15 -25.39 -34.36
N VAL A 569 -10.15 -24.45 -35.31
CA VAL A 569 -11.05 -24.40 -36.48
C VAL A 569 -10.88 -25.64 -37.35
N GLY A 570 -9.68 -26.22 -37.46
CA GLY A 570 -9.37 -27.44 -38.21
C GLY A 570 -9.84 -28.73 -37.53
N SER A 571 -9.68 -28.84 -36.21
CA SER A 571 -10.21 -29.93 -35.37
C SER A 571 -11.73 -29.87 -35.30
N TYR A 572 -12.29 -28.66 -35.28
CA TYR A 572 -13.70 -28.43 -35.53
C TYR A 572 -14.07 -28.70 -36.98
N ARG A 573 -13.25 -28.46 -38.00
CA ARG A 573 -13.58 -28.84 -39.38
C ARG A 573 -13.74 -30.35 -39.53
N LEU A 574 -12.97 -31.15 -38.78
CA LEU A 574 -13.09 -32.61 -38.74
C LEU A 574 -14.30 -33.07 -37.90
N SER A 575 -14.57 -32.39 -36.78
CA SER A 575 -15.72 -32.69 -35.90
C SER A 575 -17.05 -32.19 -36.45
N ILE A 576 -17.05 -31.05 -37.14
CA ILE A 576 -18.13 -30.45 -37.94
C ILE A 576 -18.33 -31.27 -39.21
N LYS A 577 -17.29 -31.80 -39.89
CA LYS A 577 -17.50 -32.81 -40.94
C LYS A 577 -18.17 -34.06 -40.38
N LYS A 578 -17.78 -34.54 -39.19
CA LYS A 578 -18.47 -35.66 -38.51
C LYS A 578 -19.90 -35.31 -38.06
N LEU A 579 -20.17 -34.04 -37.73
CA LEU A 579 -21.51 -33.55 -37.37
C LEU A 579 -22.41 -33.35 -38.59
N MET A 580 -21.92 -32.68 -39.65
CA MET A 580 -22.63 -32.43 -40.90
C MET A 580 -22.82 -33.70 -41.73
N CYS A 581 -21.96 -34.73 -41.59
CA CYS A 581 -22.24 -36.04 -42.18
C CYS A 581 -23.43 -36.76 -41.53
N PHE A 582 -23.92 -36.33 -40.36
CA PHE A 582 -25.12 -36.90 -39.73
C PHE A 582 -26.42 -36.21 -40.16
N ASP A 583 -26.36 -34.98 -40.68
CA ASP A 583 -27.53 -34.29 -41.27
C ASP A 583 -27.93 -34.83 -42.66
N HIS A 584 -27.17 -35.77 -43.22
CA HIS A 584 -27.57 -36.53 -44.41
C HIS A 584 -28.26 -37.88 -44.12
N CYS A 585 -28.52 -38.20 -42.85
CA CYS A 585 -29.29 -39.39 -42.45
C CYS A 585 -30.63 -39.07 -41.74
N LEU A 586 -31.04 -37.81 -41.70
CA LEU A 586 -32.38 -37.39 -41.26
C LEU A 586 -32.97 -36.42 -42.29
N PHE A 587 -33.31 -36.97 -43.46
CA PHE A 587 -34.36 -36.48 -44.34
C PHE A 587 -35.20 -37.67 -44.78
#